data_AF-C0FPI6-F1
#
_entry.id   AF-C0FPI6-F1
#
_cell.length_a   1.000
_cell.length_b   1.000
_cell.length_c   1.000
_cell.angle_alpha   90.00
_cell.angle_beta   90.00
_cell.angle_gamma   90.00
#
_symmetry.space_group_name_H-M   'P 1'
#
loop_
_entity.id
_entity.type
_entity.pdbx_description
1 polymer ?
#
loop_
_entity_poly.entity_id
_entity_poly.type
_entity_poly.pdbx_seq_one_letter_code
_entity_poly.pdbx_strand_id
1 'polypeptide(L)'
;MDTLGDGYTPADLRAVIAGEKTHTPRKRRTEITVPEKKSGNLLVDIQAKLRAGKGAGYARWATLFNLKQMAQTVAYLQENELLDYTALAEKAAAASARFNDLSAKIKSAETRMAEIAVLRKHIVNYAKSRDTYAAYRKAGYSKKFLAEHESEITLHKAAKNYFDGLGLKKLPTIKALNTEYAELLVEKKAAYADYRKAREDMKELLTAKANIDRILELDKEQEEANERREQEAEQR
;
A
#
# COMPACT_ATOMS: atom_id res chain seq x y z
N MET A 1 44.17 -6.20 14.76
CA MET A 1 43.73 -4.86 15.23
C MET A 1 43.40 -4.05 13.98
N ASP A 2 42.36 -4.44 13.23
CA ASP A 2 42.02 -3.80 11.95
C ASP A 2 40.50 -3.63 11.85
N THR A 3 39.93 -2.91 12.82
CA THR A 3 38.49 -2.62 12.91
C THR A 3 38.10 -1.31 12.24
N LEU A 4 39.06 -0.55 11.70
CA LEU A 4 38.87 0.78 11.12
C LEU A 4 38.57 0.76 9.61
N GLY A 5 38.73 -0.40 8.96
CA GLY A 5 38.46 -0.60 7.53
C GLY A 5 39.61 -0.18 6.60
N ASP A 6 39.41 -0.42 5.30
CA ASP A 6 40.40 -0.13 4.25
C ASP A 6 40.79 1.36 4.24
N GLY A 7 42.10 1.64 4.14
CA GLY A 7 42.67 2.99 4.17
C GLY A 7 43.09 3.48 5.57
N TYR A 8 42.89 2.67 6.62
CA TYR A 8 43.33 2.96 8.00
C TYR A 8 44.31 1.91 8.54
N THR A 9 44.95 1.14 7.66
CA THR A 9 46.03 0.25 8.06
C THR A 9 47.26 1.06 8.52
N PRO A 10 48.14 0.52 9.38
CA PRO A 10 49.36 1.21 9.77
C PRO A 10 50.23 1.66 8.59
N ALA A 11 50.24 0.90 7.49
CA ALA A 11 50.96 1.24 6.27
C ALA A 11 50.33 2.43 5.55
N ASP A 12 48.99 2.45 5.44
CA ASP A 12 48.27 3.55 4.79
C ASP A 12 48.41 4.86 5.57
N LEU A 13 48.35 4.80 6.90
CA LEU A 13 48.54 5.98 7.75
C LEU A 13 49.94 6.56 7.63
N ARG A 14 50.97 5.71 7.53
CA ARG A 14 52.36 6.17 7.28
C ARG A 14 52.51 6.83 5.92
N ALA A 15 51.93 6.25 4.87
CA ALA A 15 51.97 6.83 3.52
C ALA A 15 51.20 8.17 3.43
N VAL A 16 50.11 8.31 4.20
CA VAL A 16 49.39 9.59 4.34
C VAL A 16 50.24 10.64 5.05
N ILE A 17 50.91 10.29 6.15
CA ILE A 17 51.79 11.21 6.90
C ILE A 17 53.02 11.61 6.07
N ALA A 18 53.55 10.70 5.27
CA ALA A 18 54.65 10.95 4.33
C ALA A 18 54.24 11.78 3.10
N GLY A 19 52.94 12.08 2.93
CA GLY A 19 52.43 12.87 1.80
C GLY A 19 52.27 12.08 0.49
N GLU A 20 52.53 10.78 0.50
CA GLU A 20 52.45 9.90 -0.68
C GLU A 20 51.01 9.49 -1.02
N LYS A 21 50.09 9.58 -0.04
CA LYS A 21 48.67 9.30 -0.22
C LYS A 21 47.80 10.42 0.37
N THR A 22 46.76 10.83 -0.33
CA THR A 22 45.79 11.82 0.19
C THR A 22 44.81 11.16 1.15
N HIS A 23 44.71 11.66 2.39
CA HIS A 23 43.72 11.18 3.35
C HIS A 23 42.29 11.56 2.93
N THR A 24 41.45 10.57 2.63
CA THR A 24 40.02 10.77 2.37
C THR A 24 39.21 10.17 3.52
N PRO A 25 38.91 10.96 4.57
CA PRO A 25 38.13 10.44 5.69
C PRO A 25 36.74 10.02 5.20
N ARG A 26 36.25 8.88 5.70
CA ARG A 26 34.91 8.39 5.38
C ARG A 26 33.88 9.46 5.74
N LYS A 27 33.22 10.04 4.72
CA LYS A 27 32.16 11.03 4.93
C LYS A 27 31.12 10.43 5.87
N ARG A 28 30.98 11.01 7.07
CA ARG A 28 29.81 10.73 7.92
C ARG A 28 28.59 11.05 7.08
N ARG A 29 27.62 10.14 7.08
CA ARG A 29 26.34 10.32 6.41
C ARG A 29 25.52 11.37 7.20
N THR A 30 25.93 12.63 7.13
CA THR A 30 25.26 13.77 7.76
C THR A 30 24.30 14.41 6.78
N GLU A 31 23.38 13.62 6.27
CA GLU A 31 22.11 14.10 5.74
C GLU A 31 21.07 13.13 6.28
N ILE A 32 20.76 13.30 7.57
CA ILE A 32 19.44 12.89 8.03
C ILE A 32 18.54 13.96 7.40
N THR A 33 18.03 13.69 6.21
CA THR A 33 16.84 14.36 5.71
C THR A 33 15.83 14.26 6.83
N VAL A 34 15.57 15.36 7.54
CA VAL A 34 14.46 15.42 8.48
C VAL A 34 13.25 15.17 7.59
N PRO A 35 12.59 14.01 7.71
CA PRO A 35 11.46 13.76 6.86
C PRO A 35 10.42 14.83 7.20
N GLU A 36 9.87 15.42 6.14
CA GLU A 36 8.69 16.27 6.19
C GLU A 36 7.68 15.68 7.17
N LYS A 37 7.15 16.54 8.04
CA LYS A 37 6.40 16.22 9.27
C LYS A 37 5.49 15.00 9.09
N LYS A 38 5.91 13.87 9.68
CA LYS A 38 5.15 12.63 9.79
C LYS A 38 5.01 12.33 11.27
N SER A 39 3.91 11.68 11.67
CA SER A 39 3.65 11.26 13.06
C SER A 39 4.69 10.30 13.68
N GLY A 40 5.79 10.02 12.97
CA GLY A 40 6.84 9.09 13.33
C GLY A 40 6.59 7.71 12.74
N ASN A 41 7.49 6.78 13.03
CA ASN A 41 7.31 5.34 12.87
C ASN A 41 6.71 4.76 14.17
N LEU A 42 6.31 3.49 14.10
CA LEU A 42 5.82 2.75 15.26
C LEU A 42 6.90 2.58 16.33
N LEU A 43 6.49 2.66 17.60
CA LEU A 43 7.35 2.32 18.74
C LEU A 43 7.79 0.85 18.68
N VAL A 44 9.04 0.61 19.07
CA VAL A 44 9.60 -0.74 19.20
C VAL A 44 9.23 -1.31 20.56
N ASP A 45 8.60 -2.47 20.57
CA ASP A 45 8.49 -3.28 21.80
C ASP A 45 9.87 -3.86 22.15
N ILE A 46 10.58 -3.16 23.04
CA ILE A 46 11.93 -3.52 23.47
C ILE A 46 11.93 -4.91 24.13
N GLN A 47 10.93 -5.22 24.95
CA GLN A 47 10.88 -6.48 25.69
C GLN A 47 10.63 -7.67 24.77
N ALA A 48 9.73 -7.55 23.79
CA ALA A 48 9.56 -8.58 22.77
C ALA A 48 10.85 -8.77 21.94
N LYS A 49 11.56 -7.69 21.61
CA LYS A 49 12.80 -7.79 20.83
C LYS A 49 13.94 -8.42 21.64
N LEU A 50 14.04 -8.15 22.94
CA LEU A 50 14.98 -8.83 23.83
C LEU A 50 14.68 -10.33 23.94
N ARG A 51 13.40 -10.71 24.11
CA ARG A 51 12.97 -12.13 24.09
C ARG A 51 13.30 -12.84 22.77
N ALA A 52 13.29 -12.11 21.66
CA ALA A 52 13.70 -12.60 20.34
C ALA A 52 15.24 -12.67 20.14
N GLY A 53 16.03 -12.56 21.20
CA GLY A 53 17.50 -12.70 21.17
C GLY A 53 18.26 -11.44 20.79
N LYS A 54 17.64 -10.26 20.82
CA LYS A 54 18.39 -8.99 20.67
C LYS A 54 19.16 -8.66 21.94
N GLY A 55 20.39 -8.14 21.78
CA GLY A 55 21.27 -7.79 22.90
C GLY A 55 21.07 -6.37 23.43
N ALA A 56 21.78 -6.05 24.51
CA ALA A 56 21.69 -4.75 25.21
C ALA A 56 21.95 -3.53 24.31
N GLY A 57 22.82 -3.65 23.29
CA GLY A 57 23.05 -2.58 22.33
C GLY A 57 21.80 -2.20 21.51
N TYR A 58 20.98 -3.20 21.15
CA TYR A 58 19.72 -2.97 20.45
C TYR A 58 18.70 -2.30 21.36
N ALA A 59 18.62 -2.70 22.63
CA ALA A 59 17.75 -2.05 23.60
C ALA A 59 18.08 -0.57 23.75
N ARG A 60 19.37 -0.21 23.90
CA ARG A 60 19.80 1.19 23.99
C ARG A 60 19.42 2.01 22.75
N TRP A 61 19.59 1.43 21.57
CA TRP A 61 19.13 2.05 20.32
C TRP A 61 17.61 2.21 20.29
N ALA A 62 16.86 1.17 20.63
CA ALA A 62 15.41 1.16 20.62
C ALA A 62 14.82 2.17 21.62
N THR A 63 15.45 2.39 22.78
CA THR A 63 15.05 3.42 23.73
C THR A 63 15.17 4.83 23.13
N LEU A 64 16.33 5.16 22.54
CA LEU A 64 16.52 6.46 21.88
C LEU A 64 15.59 6.64 20.67
N PHE A 65 15.40 5.56 19.91
CA PHE A 65 14.49 5.55 18.78
C PHE A 65 13.04 5.83 19.22
N ASN A 66 12.54 5.09 20.22
CA ASN A 66 11.20 5.27 20.77
C ASN A 66 11.02 6.68 21.32
N LEU A 67 11.98 7.21 22.08
CA LEU A 67 11.92 8.58 22.59
C LEU A 67 11.75 9.60 21.44
N LYS A 68 12.52 9.44 20.36
CA LYS A 68 12.39 10.27 19.18
C LYS A 68 11.02 10.11 18.51
N GLN A 69 10.51 8.89 18.39
CA GLN A 69 9.21 8.62 17.77
C GLN A 69 8.07 9.20 18.62
N MET A 70 8.14 9.10 19.95
CA MET A 70 7.16 9.71 20.87
C MET A 70 7.14 11.23 20.71
N ALA A 71 8.31 11.88 20.67
CA ALA A 71 8.39 13.32 20.43
C ALA A 71 7.74 13.73 19.10
N GLN A 72 7.96 12.94 18.04
CA GLN A 72 7.33 13.17 16.73
C GLN A 72 5.80 12.96 16.77
N THR A 73 5.34 11.92 17.47
CA THR A 73 3.90 11.67 17.64
C THR A 73 3.23 12.81 18.42
N VAL A 74 3.82 13.27 19.53
CA VAL A 74 3.28 14.40 20.31
C VAL A 74 3.22 15.67 19.47
N ALA A 75 4.29 15.99 18.73
CA ALA A 75 4.31 17.15 17.85
C ALA A 75 3.19 17.07 16.79
N TYR A 76 3.00 15.91 16.17
CA TYR A 76 1.92 15.68 15.20
C TYR A 76 0.53 15.87 15.82
N LEU A 77 0.29 15.31 17.01
CA LEU A 77 -0.99 15.45 17.71
C LEU A 77 -1.26 16.90 18.10
N GLN A 78 -0.25 17.65 18.54
CA GLN A 78 -0.36 19.08 18.83
C GLN A 78 -0.71 19.89 17.57
N GLU A 79 0.00 19.67 16.48
CA GLU A 79 -0.24 20.37 15.21
C GLU A 79 -1.62 20.11 14.60
N ASN A 80 -2.22 18.96 14.93
CA ASN A 80 -3.54 18.56 14.44
C ASN A 80 -4.67 18.73 15.47
N GLU A 81 -4.36 19.28 16.65
CA GLU A 81 -5.29 19.46 17.78
C GLU A 81 -5.95 18.13 18.24
N LEU A 82 -5.18 17.02 18.18
CA LEU A 82 -5.62 15.66 18.54
C LEU A 82 -5.04 15.21 19.87
N LEU A 83 -5.11 16.08 20.88
CA LEU A 83 -4.62 15.77 22.23
C LEU A 83 -5.59 14.89 23.02
N ASP A 84 -6.86 14.85 22.61
CA ASP A 84 -7.84 13.95 23.18
C ASP A 84 -7.82 12.57 22.47
N TYR A 85 -7.77 11.50 23.26
CA TYR A 85 -7.68 10.13 22.74
C TYR A 85 -8.92 9.75 21.93
N THR A 86 -10.12 10.15 22.39
CA THR A 86 -11.37 9.80 21.70
C THR A 86 -11.44 10.49 20.33
N ALA A 87 -11.07 11.78 20.27
CA ALA A 87 -10.96 12.52 19.03
C ALA A 87 -9.92 11.92 18.07
N LEU A 88 -8.76 11.48 18.57
CA LEU A 88 -7.75 10.78 17.78
C LEU A 88 -8.29 9.46 17.21
N ALA A 89 -8.96 8.65 18.04
CA ALA A 89 -9.53 7.38 17.64
C ALA A 89 -10.64 7.55 16.59
N GLU A 90 -11.53 8.51 16.77
CA GLU A 90 -12.59 8.85 15.81
C GLU A 90 -12.00 9.33 14.47
N LYS A 91 -11.02 10.24 14.51
CA LYS A 91 -10.38 10.75 13.29
C LYS A 91 -9.62 9.66 12.55
N ALA A 92 -8.94 8.77 13.27
CA ALA A 92 -8.28 7.60 12.68
C ALA A 92 -9.28 6.66 12.01
N ALA A 93 -10.41 6.36 12.68
CA ALA A 93 -11.48 5.55 12.13
C ALA A 93 -12.11 6.18 10.87
N ALA A 94 -12.37 7.49 10.90
CA ALA A 94 -12.90 8.24 9.76
C ALA A 94 -11.91 8.25 8.57
N ALA A 95 -10.61 8.41 8.83
CA ALA A 95 -9.58 8.34 7.79
C ALA A 95 -9.50 6.94 7.16
N SER A 96 -9.60 5.88 7.98
CA SER A 96 -9.68 4.50 7.48
C SER A 96 -10.93 4.24 6.64
N ALA A 97 -12.09 4.72 7.07
CA ALA A 97 -13.33 4.62 6.30
C ALA A 97 -13.20 5.33 4.94
N ARG A 98 -12.72 6.59 4.94
CA ARG A 98 -12.47 7.35 3.70
C ARG A 98 -11.52 6.64 2.75
N PHE A 99 -10.43 6.08 3.27
CA PHE A 99 -9.49 5.29 2.47
C PHE A 99 -10.15 4.07 1.84
N ASN A 100 -10.93 3.31 2.62
CA ASN A 100 -11.63 2.13 2.16
C ASN A 100 -12.67 2.47 1.08
N ASP A 101 -13.44 3.54 1.27
CA ASP A 101 -14.43 4.02 0.30
C ASP A 101 -13.80 4.40 -1.03
N LEU A 102 -12.69 5.16 -0.99
CA LEU A 102 -11.94 5.53 -2.19
C LEU A 102 -11.34 4.29 -2.88
N SER A 103 -10.81 3.33 -2.11
CA SER A 103 -10.32 2.07 -2.64
C SER A 103 -11.43 1.27 -3.33
N ALA A 104 -12.61 1.19 -2.72
CA ALA A 104 -13.78 0.51 -3.27
C ALA A 104 -14.25 1.17 -4.57
N LYS A 105 -14.35 2.51 -4.61
CA LYS A 105 -14.71 3.27 -5.82
C LYS A 105 -13.73 3.05 -6.97
N ILE A 106 -12.43 3.08 -6.70
CA ILE A 106 -11.39 2.82 -7.71
C ILE A 106 -11.54 1.39 -8.25
N LYS A 107 -11.70 0.40 -7.35
CA LYS A 107 -11.87 -1.00 -7.75
C LYS A 107 -13.13 -1.21 -8.58
N SER A 108 -14.27 -0.64 -8.19
CA SER A 108 -15.51 -0.77 -8.96
C SER A 108 -15.39 -0.15 -10.35
N ALA A 109 -14.75 1.02 -10.45
CA ALA A 109 -14.48 1.64 -11.75
C ALA A 109 -13.57 0.76 -12.62
N GLU A 110 -12.49 0.19 -12.05
CA GLU A 110 -11.58 -0.71 -12.77
C GLU A 110 -12.28 -1.99 -13.24
N THR A 111 -13.08 -2.63 -12.38
CA THR A 111 -13.88 -3.81 -12.74
C THR A 111 -14.82 -3.48 -13.89
N ARG A 112 -15.55 -2.36 -13.79
CA ARG A 112 -16.49 -1.95 -14.83
C ARG A 112 -15.79 -1.62 -16.15
N MET A 113 -14.64 -0.97 -16.11
CA MET A 113 -13.83 -0.72 -17.30
C MET A 113 -13.37 -2.02 -17.98
N ALA A 114 -12.99 -3.03 -17.21
CA ALA A 114 -12.61 -4.34 -17.73
C ALA A 114 -13.81 -5.07 -18.36
N GLU A 115 -14.98 -5.04 -17.72
CA GLU A 115 -16.23 -5.57 -18.29
C GLU A 115 -16.58 -4.88 -19.61
N ILE A 116 -16.48 -3.56 -19.67
CA ILE A 116 -16.72 -2.78 -20.90
C ILE A 116 -15.74 -3.21 -22.00
N ALA A 117 -14.47 -3.41 -21.68
CA ALA A 117 -13.47 -3.85 -22.66
C ALA A 117 -13.81 -5.24 -23.24
N VAL A 118 -14.20 -6.19 -22.40
CA VAL A 118 -14.64 -7.54 -22.81
C VAL A 118 -15.91 -7.46 -23.65
N LEU A 119 -16.91 -6.70 -23.19
CA LEU A 119 -18.18 -6.53 -23.90
C LEU A 119 -17.97 -5.90 -25.29
N ARG A 120 -17.14 -4.85 -25.39
CA ARG A 120 -16.78 -4.22 -26.67
C ARG A 120 -16.11 -5.21 -27.61
N LYS A 121 -15.20 -6.04 -27.11
CA LYS A 121 -14.53 -7.08 -27.91
C LYS A 121 -15.54 -8.05 -28.51
N HIS A 122 -16.48 -8.55 -27.71
CA HIS A 122 -17.53 -9.45 -28.21
C HIS A 122 -18.47 -8.77 -29.21
N ILE A 123 -18.86 -7.51 -28.99
CA ILE A 123 -19.71 -6.76 -29.94
C ILE A 123 -19.00 -6.61 -31.30
N VAL A 124 -17.72 -6.23 -31.31
CA VAL A 124 -16.94 -6.08 -32.54
C VAL A 124 -16.76 -7.43 -33.24
N ASN A 125 -16.41 -8.48 -32.50
CA ASN A 125 -16.25 -9.83 -33.06
C ASN A 125 -17.55 -10.35 -33.66
N TYR A 126 -18.68 -10.16 -32.98
CA TYR A 126 -19.99 -10.55 -33.49
C TYR A 126 -20.35 -9.80 -34.77
N ALA A 127 -20.13 -8.48 -34.81
CA ALA A 127 -20.40 -7.66 -35.98
C ALA A 127 -19.57 -8.08 -37.20
N LYS A 128 -18.26 -8.33 -37.01
CA LYS A 128 -17.35 -8.73 -38.10
C LYS A 128 -17.63 -10.15 -38.63
N SER A 129 -17.97 -11.08 -37.76
CA SER A 129 -18.20 -12.49 -38.11
C SER A 129 -19.64 -12.80 -38.54
N ARG A 130 -20.55 -11.82 -38.44
CA ARG A 130 -21.98 -12.02 -38.70
C ARG A 130 -22.26 -12.52 -40.11
N ASP A 131 -21.63 -11.88 -41.10
CA ASP A 131 -21.93 -12.16 -42.51
C ASP A 131 -21.35 -13.53 -42.92
N THR A 132 -20.15 -13.86 -42.45
CA THR A 132 -19.52 -15.19 -42.59
C THR A 132 -20.36 -16.29 -41.92
N TYR A 133 -20.87 -16.04 -40.71
CA TYR A 133 -21.73 -17.00 -40.02
C TYR A 133 -23.10 -17.16 -40.71
N ALA A 134 -23.64 -16.08 -41.29
CA ALA A 134 -24.85 -16.15 -42.10
C ALA A 134 -24.64 -16.98 -43.38
N ALA A 135 -23.49 -16.83 -44.04
CA ALA A 135 -23.10 -17.67 -45.18
C ALA A 135 -22.92 -19.14 -44.77
N TYR A 136 -22.28 -19.40 -43.63
CA TYR A 136 -22.14 -20.75 -43.07
C TYR A 136 -23.49 -21.44 -42.81
N ARG A 137 -24.47 -20.69 -42.26
CA ARG A 137 -25.84 -21.18 -42.07
C ARG A 137 -26.53 -21.49 -43.41
N LYS A 138 -26.38 -20.61 -44.41
CA LYS A 138 -26.95 -20.82 -45.76
C LYS A 138 -26.32 -22.02 -46.48
N ALA A 139 -25.04 -22.27 -46.28
CA ALA A 139 -24.32 -23.42 -46.81
C ALA A 139 -24.65 -24.75 -46.09
N GLY A 140 -25.67 -24.78 -45.23
CA GLY A 140 -26.11 -25.99 -44.54
C GLY A 140 -25.09 -26.54 -43.54
N TYR A 141 -24.28 -25.67 -42.92
CA TYR A 141 -23.22 -26.06 -41.98
C TYR A 141 -22.14 -26.97 -42.60
N SER A 142 -21.79 -26.74 -43.87
CA SER A 142 -20.75 -27.47 -44.60
C SER A 142 -19.42 -27.56 -43.84
N LYS A 143 -18.87 -28.77 -43.72
CA LYS A 143 -17.55 -29.01 -43.08
C LYS A 143 -16.40 -28.30 -43.80
N LYS A 144 -16.47 -28.15 -45.12
CA LYS A 144 -15.45 -27.44 -45.91
C LYS A 144 -15.43 -25.95 -45.57
N PHE A 145 -16.62 -25.33 -45.50
CA PHE A 145 -16.76 -23.93 -45.12
C PHE A 145 -16.31 -23.68 -43.67
N LEU A 146 -16.60 -24.63 -42.76
CA LEU A 146 -16.13 -24.54 -41.38
C LEU A 146 -14.60 -24.53 -41.31
N ALA A 147 -13.90 -25.36 -42.09
CA ALA A 147 -12.45 -25.42 -42.08
C ALA A 147 -11.80 -24.12 -42.62
N GLU A 148 -12.41 -23.49 -43.62
CA GLU A 148 -11.91 -22.23 -44.21
C GLU A 148 -12.17 -21.01 -43.30
N HIS A 149 -13.30 -20.99 -42.58
CA HIS A 149 -13.73 -19.86 -41.75
C HIS A 149 -13.81 -20.19 -40.25
N GLU A 150 -13.02 -21.15 -39.78
CA GLU A 150 -13.12 -21.71 -38.43
C GLU A 150 -12.99 -20.64 -37.34
N SER A 151 -12.01 -19.75 -37.49
CA SER A 151 -11.72 -18.68 -36.54
C SER A 151 -12.90 -17.71 -36.39
N GLU A 152 -13.45 -17.23 -37.51
CA GLU A 152 -14.58 -16.31 -37.54
C GLU A 152 -15.85 -16.94 -36.97
N ILE A 153 -16.14 -18.20 -37.34
CA ILE A 153 -17.30 -18.94 -36.83
C ILE A 153 -17.17 -19.16 -35.32
N THR A 154 -15.97 -19.47 -34.83
CA THR A 154 -15.70 -19.65 -33.40
C THR A 154 -15.86 -18.34 -32.63
N LEU A 155 -15.32 -17.24 -33.15
CA LEU A 155 -15.50 -15.90 -32.57
C LEU A 155 -16.97 -15.49 -32.52
N HIS A 156 -17.74 -15.80 -33.57
CA HIS A 156 -19.19 -15.55 -33.61
C HIS A 156 -19.93 -16.31 -32.51
N LYS A 157 -19.71 -17.63 -32.43
CA LYS A 157 -20.32 -18.50 -31.43
C LYS A 157 -19.96 -18.07 -30.00
N ALA A 158 -18.68 -17.75 -29.76
CA ALA A 158 -18.22 -17.28 -28.46
C ALA A 158 -18.87 -15.95 -28.06
N ALA A 159 -18.99 -14.98 -28.99
CA ALA A 159 -19.68 -13.73 -28.73
C ALA A 159 -21.17 -13.93 -28.46
N LYS A 160 -21.84 -14.81 -29.22
CA LYS A 160 -23.25 -15.14 -28.98
C LYS A 160 -23.46 -15.76 -27.60
N ASN A 161 -22.66 -16.78 -27.24
CA ASN A 161 -22.75 -17.42 -25.93
C ASN A 161 -22.50 -16.43 -24.78
N TYR A 162 -21.58 -15.48 -24.96
CA TYR A 162 -21.32 -14.42 -23.99
C TYR A 162 -22.54 -13.52 -23.79
N PHE A 163 -23.23 -13.12 -24.87
CA PHE A 163 -24.44 -12.30 -24.78
C PHE A 163 -25.62 -13.07 -24.17
N ASP A 164 -25.78 -14.34 -24.53
CA ASP A 164 -26.83 -15.22 -23.99
C ASP A 164 -26.66 -15.38 -22.46
N GLY A 165 -25.41 -15.47 -21.97
CA GLY A 165 -25.10 -15.52 -20.54
C GLY A 165 -25.36 -14.22 -19.76
N LEU A 166 -25.41 -13.06 -20.44
CA LEU A 166 -25.70 -11.77 -19.79
C LEU A 166 -27.20 -11.52 -19.57
N GLY A 167 -28.09 -12.26 -20.22
CA GLY A 167 -29.54 -12.12 -20.05
C GLY A 167 -30.11 -10.74 -20.42
N LEU A 168 -29.37 -9.92 -21.17
CA LEU A 168 -29.75 -8.55 -21.50
C LEU A 168 -30.82 -8.53 -22.60
N LYS A 169 -31.91 -7.78 -22.36
CA LYS A 169 -32.96 -7.55 -23.38
C LYS A 169 -32.45 -6.74 -24.59
N LYS A 170 -31.46 -5.88 -24.38
CA LYS A 170 -30.83 -5.05 -25.42
C LYS A 170 -29.35 -4.83 -25.11
N LEU A 171 -28.49 -5.09 -26.09
CA LEU A 171 -27.06 -4.85 -25.96
C LEU A 171 -26.75 -3.34 -26.02
N PRO A 172 -25.87 -2.83 -25.14
CA PRO A 172 -25.37 -1.47 -25.24
C PRO A 172 -24.68 -1.20 -26.59
N THR A 173 -24.73 0.05 -27.05
CA THR A 173 -24.00 0.45 -28.26
C THR A 173 -22.53 0.69 -27.93
N ILE A 174 -21.63 0.49 -28.91
CA ILE A 174 -20.20 0.79 -28.74
C ILE A 174 -20.00 2.26 -28.34
N LYS A 175 -20.80 3.19 -28.90
CA LYS A 175 -20.73 4.61 -28.55
C LYS A 175 -21.02 4.84 -27.07
N ALA A 176 -22.09 4.25 -26.54
CA ALA A 176 -22.43 4.36 -25.12
C ALA A 176 -21.32 3.77 -24.23
N LEU A 177 -20.79 2.60 -24.59
CA LEU A 177 -19.69 1.96 -23.87
C LEU A 177 -18.40 2.78 -23.90
N ASN A 178 -18.13 3.50 -24.99
CA ASN A 178 -16.97 4.40 -25.08
C ASN A 178 -17.12 5.61 -24.17
N THR A 179 -18.32 6.20 -24.13
CA THR A 179 -18.63 7.32 -23.24
C THR A 179 -18.50 6.90 -21.78
N GLU A 180 -19.12 5.80 -21.39
CA GLU A 180 -19.03 5.25 -20.02
C GLU A 180 -17.58 4.95 -19.63
N TYR A 181 -16.79 4.33 -20.53
CA TYR A 181 -15.38 4.07 -20.26
C TYR A 181 -14.57 5.36 -20.05
N ALA A 182 -14.83 6.40 -20.83
CA ALA A 182 -14.14 7.69 -20.72
C ALA A 182 -14.50 8.39 -19.41
N GLU A 183 -15.77 8.37 -19.00
CA GLU A 183 -16.24 8.90 -17.73
C GLU A 183 -15.60 8.17 -16.54
N LEU A 184 -15.61 6.83 -16.55
CA LEU A 184 -14.96 6.01 -15.53
C LEU A 184 -13.45 6.25 -15.45
N LEU A 185 -12.79 6.51 -16.58
CA LEU A 185 -11.37 6.84 -16.60
C LEU A 185 -11.09 8.20 -15.91
N VAL A 186 -11.96 9.19 -16.12
CA VAL A 186 -11.85 10.50 -15.45
C VAL A 186 -12.13 10.35 -13.95
N GLU A 187 -13.20 9.65 -13.58
CA GLU A 187 -13.57 9.40 -12.18
C GLU A 187 -12.45 8.66 -11.44
N LYS A 188 -11.91 7.59 -12.04
CA LYS A 188 -10.78 6.84 -11.48
C LYS A 188 -9.57 7.74 -11.24
N LYS A 189 -9.22 8.59 -12.22
CA LYS A 189 -8.07 9.50 -12.09
C LYS A 189 -8.26 10.51 -10.96
N ALA A 190 -9.46 11.08 -10.84
CA ALA A 190 -9.80 11.99 -9.74
C ALA A 190 -9.74 11.26 -8.39
N ALA A 191 -10.39 10.10 -8.27
CA ALA A 191 -10.39 9.30 -7.06
C ALA A 191 -8.99 8.85 -6.63
N TYR A 192 -8.08 8.59 -7.57
CA TYR A 192 -6.71 8.18 -7.26
C TYR A 192 -5.90 9.29 -6.58
N ALA A 193 -6.10 10.55 -6.97
CA ALA A 193 -5.44 11.68 -6.32
C ALA A 193 -5.86 11.81 -4.85
N ASP A 194 -7.16 11.68 -4.58
CA ASP A 194 -7.70 11.70 -3.23
C ASP A 194 -7.32 10.46 -2.42
N TYR A 195 -7.27 9.29 -3.06
CA TYR A 195 -6.84 8.04 -2.45
C TYR A 195 -5.41 8.13 -1.93
N ARG A 196 -4.51 8.76 -2.68
CA ARG A 196 -3.12 8.95 -2.26
C ARG A 196 -3.02 9.80 -0.99
N LYS A 197 -3.78 10.89 -0.90
CA LYS A 197 -3.84 11.73 0.30
C LYS A 197 -4.48 10.98 1.47
N ALA A 198 -5.65 10.39 1.27
CA ALA A 198 -6.36 9.63 2.30
C ALA A 198 -5.52 8.47 2.86
N ARG A 199 -4.67 7.84 2.02
CA ARG A 199 -3.75 6.79 2.46
C ARG A 199 -2.66 7.31 3.38
N GLU A 200 -2.06 8.45 3.06
CA GLU A 200 -1.02 9.05 3.92
C GLU A 200 -1.64 9.58 5.22
N ASP A 201 -2.78 10.27 5.14
CA ASP A 201 -3.54 10.74 6.32
C ASP A 201 -3.89 9.59 7.27
N MET A 202 -4.47 8.50 6.71
CA MET A 202 -4.80 7.29 7.46
C MET A 202 -3.55 6.69 8.11
N LYS A 203 -2.44 6.61 7.37
CA LYS A 203 -1.20 6.02 7.89
C LYS A 203 -0.66 6.85 9.06
N GLU A 204 -0.67 8.17 8.94
CA GLU A 204 -0.18 9.06 10.01
C GLU A 204 -1.04 8.96 11.27
N LEU A 205 -2.36 9.01 11.11
CA LEU A 205 -3.31 8.89 12.23
C LEU A 205 -3.24 7.53 12.91
N LEU A 206 -3.19 6.43 12.15
CA LEU A 206 -3.06 5.08 12.72
C LEU A 206 -1.72 4.88 13.41
N THR A 207 -0.64 5.45 12.88
CA THR A 207 0.68 5.37 13.53
C THR A 207 0.70 6.16 14.83
N ALA A 208 0.14 7.38 14.83
CA ALA A 208 0.01 8.18 16.04
C ALA A 208 -0.84 7.46 17.09
N LYS A 209 -2.00 6.93 16.69
CA LYS A 209 -2.88 6.17 17.56
C LYS A 209 -2.17 4.95 18.15
N ALA A 210 -1.51 4.14 17.32
CA ALA A 210 -0.80 2.95 17.79
C ALA A 210 0.35 3.28 18.75
N ASN A 211 1.05 4.40 18.54
CA ASN A 211 2.07 4.88 19.47
C ASN A 211 1.48 5.29 20.83
N ILE A 212 0.33 5.98 20.83
CA ILE A 212 -0.40 6.34 22.06
C ILE A 212 -0.95 5.09 22.76
N ASP A 213 -1.57 4.17 22.01
CA ASP A 213 -2.05 2.90 22.54
C ASP A 213 -0.93 2.14 23.26
N ARG A 214 0.27 2.07 22.65
CA ARG A 214 1.42 1.39 23.27
C ARG A 214 1.91 2.09 24.55
N ILE A 215 1.84 3.42 24.63
CA ILE A 215 2.20 4.15 25.86
C ILE A 215 1.22 3.82 26.97
N LEU A 216 -0.09 3.89 26.67
CA LEU A 216 -1.14 3.57 27.63
C LEU A 216 -1.08 2.11 28.11
N GLU A 217 -0.66 1.18 27.24
CA GLU A 217 -0.39 -0.21 27.63
C GLU A 217 0.82 -0.31 28.57
N LEU A 218 1.93 0.37 28.25
CA LEU A 218 3.13 0.34 29.08
C LEU A 218 2.90 0.94 30.47
N ASP A 219 2.10 2.00 30.57
CA ASP A 219 1.75 2.61 31.85
C ASP A 219 0.94 1.63 32.73
N LYS A 220 -0.05 0.94 32.14
CA LYS A 220 -0.80 -0.12 32.83
C LYS A 220 0.07 -1.29 33.26
N GLU A 221 0.95 -1.78 32.38
CA GLU A 221 1.91 -2.85 32.69
C GLU A 221 2.80 -2.47 33.90
N GLN A 222 3.17 -1.20 34.03
CA GLN A 222 3.97 -0.69 35.15
C GLN A 222 3.16 -0.58 36.45
N GLU A 223 1.93 -0.08 36.38
CA GLU A 223 1.02 0.00 37.53
C GLU A 223 0.78 -1.39 38.13
N GLU A 224 0.40 -2.37 37.30
CA GLU A 224 0.19 -3.75 37.77
C GLU A 224 1.47 -4.36 38.38
N ALA A 225 2.64 -4.04 37.82
CA ALA A 225 3.92 -4.53 38.34
C ALA A 225 4.30 -3.87 39.67
N ASN A 226 3.84 -2.64 39.94
CA ASN A 226 4.02 -1.97 41.23
C ASN A 226 3.09 -2.60 42.28
N GLU A 227 1.81 -2.77 41.95
CA GLU A 227 0.82 -3.39 42.86
C GLU A 227 1.24 -4.80 43.29
N ARG A 228 1.73 -5.62 42.35
CA ARG A 228 2.24 -6.97 42.69
C ARG A 228 3.43 -6.91 43.66
N ARG A 229 4.34 -5.95 43.48
CA ARG A 229 5.50 -5.77 44.37
C ARG A 229 5.08 -5.31 45.77
N GLU A 230 4.08 -4.46 45.86
CA GLU A 230 3.51 -4.02 47.14
C GLU A 230 2.82 -5.18 47.87
N GLN A 231 2.00 -5.96 47.17
CA GLN A 231 1.36 -7.16 47.73
C GLN A 231 2.39 -8.22 48.19
N GLU A 232 3.47 -8.42 47.43
CA GLU A 232 4.58 -9.31 47.83
C GLU A 232 5.36 -8.78 49.03
N ALA A 233 5.45 -7.46 49.20
CA ALA A 233 6.11 -6.83 50.34
C ALA A 233 5.25 -6.87 51.61
N GLU A 234 3.92 -6.77 51.50
CA GLU A 234 2.98 -6.90 52.61
C GLU A 234 2.82 -8.34 53.13
N GLN A 235 3.20 -9.34 52.32
CA GLN A 235 3.17 -10.77 52.69
C GLN A 235 4.49 -11.28 53.31
N ARG A 236 5.51 -10.43 53.46
CA ARG A 236 6.83 -10.76 54.05
C ARG A 236 6.99 -10.15 55.43
#